data_AF-A0A9X1U7F2-F1
#
_entry.id   AF-A0A9X1U7F2-F1
#
_cell.length_a   1.000
_cell.length_b   1.000
_cell.length_c   1.000
_cell.angle_alpha   90.00
_cell.angle_beta   90.00
_cell.angle_gamma   90.00
#
_symmetry.space_group_name_H-M   'P 1'
#
loop_
_entity.id
_entity.type
_entity.pdbx_description
1 polymer ?
#
loop_
_entity_poly.entity_id
_entity_poly.type
_entity_poly.pdbx_seq_one_letter_code
_entity_poly.pdbx_strand_id
1 'polypeptide(L)' 'MPNKIIQKSHINRLTKNKEYNYPFHSTEIGEVEFTRNFNTGYFKDLTFKKIKGGGKFGGNYICIELDDEYRISKY' A
#
# COMPACT_ATOMS: atom_id res chain seq x y z
N MET A 1 -12.02 -15.89 -13.21
CA MET A 1 -11.61 -14.47 -13.09
C MET A 1 -10.97 -14.29 -11.73
N PRO A 2 -9.73 -13.77 -11.60
CA PRO A 2 -9.19 -13.55 -10.26
C PRO A 2 -10.01 -12.43 -9.60
N ASN A 3 -10.73 -12.77 -8.53
CA ASN A 3 -11.52 -11.83 -7.76
C ASN A 3 -10.61 -10.72 -7.20
N LYS A 4 -10.68 -9.54 -7.81
CA LYS A 4 -10.02 -8.31 -7.34
C LYS A 4 -10.88 -7.67 -6.25
N ILE A 5 -10.24 -6.97 -5.31
CA ILE A 5 -10.91 -6.23 -4.24
C ILE A 5 -10.58 -4.75 -4.44
N ILE A 6 -11.58 -3.91 -4.68
CA ILE A 6 -11.39 -2.47 -4.73
C ILE A 6 -11.67 -1.93 -3.32
N GLN A 7 -10.72 -1.19 -2.75
CA GLN A 7 -10.85 -0.60 -1.42
C GLN A 7 -10.36 0.84 -1.41
N LYS A 8 -11.20 1.76 -0.88
CA LYS A 8 -10.74 3.10 -0.51
C LYS A 8 -9.81 3.00 0.69
N SER A 9 -8.59 3.50 0.55
CA SER A 9 -7.53 3.36 1.54
C SER A 9 -6.78 4.68 1.73
N HIS A 10 -6.21 4.85 2.92
CA HIS A 10 -5.06 5.72 3.15
C HIS A 10 -3.81 5.03 2.61
N ILE A 11 -2.99 5.77 1.86
CA ILE A 11 -1.71 5.35 1.30
C ILE A 11 -0.64 6.28 1.90
N ASN A 12 0.09 5.78 2.89
CA ASN A 12 1.07 6.58 3.61
C ASN A 12 2.48 6.07 3.34
N ARG A 13 3.36 6.92 2.79
CA ARG A 13 4.76 6.59 2.56
C ARG A 13 5.53 6.62 3.89
N LEU A 14 6.19 5.52 4.26
CA LEU A 14 6.97 5.37 5.49
C LEU A 14 8.47 5.66 5.28
N THR A 15 9.00 5.37 4.09
CA THR A 15 10.39 5.64 3.75
C THR A 15 10.52 6.49 2.50
N LYS A 16 11.61 7.25 2.40
CA LYS A 16 12.06 7.91 1.18
C LYS A 16 13.55 7.64 1.05
N ASN A 17 13.97 6.99 -0.04
CA ASN A 17 15.36 6.54 -0.20
C ASN A 17 15.83 5.65 0.97
N LYS A 18 14.95 4.77 1.48
CA LYS A 18 15.21 3.89 2.65
C LYS A 18 15.38 4.60 4.00
N GLU A 19 15.25 5.92 4.05
CA GLU A 19 15.21 6.65 5.32
C GLU A 19 13.79 6.68 5.88
N TYR A 20 13.64 6.16 7.09
CA TYR A 20 12.37 6.11 7.80
C TYR A 20 12.02 7.48 8.37
N ASN A 21 10.79 7.96 8.12
CA ASN A 21 10.27 9.18 8.73
C ASN A 21 8.87 8.94 9.30
N TYR A 22 8.75 9.14 10.61
CA TYR A 22 7.50 9.00 11.34
C TYR A 22 6.83 10.37 11.55
N PRO A 23 5.49 10.52 11.42
CA PRO A 23 4.55 9.42 11.21
C PRO A 23 4.49 8.95 9.76
N PHE A 24 4.62 9.82 8.76
CA PHE A 24 4.56 9.48 7.33
C PHE A 24 5.28 10.56 6.50
N HIS A 25 6.03 10.20 5.46
CA HIS A 25 6.64 11.16 4.50
C HIS A 25 5.60 11.84 3.62
N SER A 26 4.52 11.12 3.28
CA SER A 26 3.39 11.64 2.50
C SER A 26 2.17 10.76 2.72
N THR A 27 0.98 11.35 2.68
CA THR A 27 -0.31 10.66 2.82
C THR A 27 -1.20 11.00 1.64
N GLU A 28 -1.76 9.98 1.01
CA GLU A 28 -2.79 10.11 -0.02
C GLU A 28 -3.99 9.21 0.34
N ILE A 29 -5.17 9.53 -0.20
CA ILE A 29 -6.36 8.68 -0.10
C ILE A 29 -6.80 8.34 -1.51
N GLY A 30 -7.09 7.06 -1.77
CA GLY A 30 -7.54 6.63 -3.09
C GLY A 30 -8.08 5.22 -3.11
N GLU A 31 -8.61 4.81 -4.27
CA GLU A 31 -9.06 3.45 -4.50
C GLU A 31 -7.88 2.56 -4.89
N VAL A 32 -7.55 1.61 -4.04
CA VAL A 32 -6.51 0.62 -4.28
C VAL A 32 -7.17 -0.67 -4.76
N GLU A 33 -6.68 -1.19 -5.88
CA GLU A 33 -7.08 -2.50 -6.38
C GLU A 33 -6.17 -3.57 -5.76
N PHE A 34 -6.72 -4.44 -4.92
CA PHE A 34 -5.98 -5.53 -4.29
C PHE A 34 -6.27 -6.88 -4.95
N THR A 35 -5.28 -7.77 -4.90
CA THR A 35 -5.52 -9.21 -5.05
C THR A 35 -6.41 -9.71 -3.90
N ARG A 36 -7.13 -10.82 -4.11
CA ARG A 36 -8.05 -11.39 -3.10
C ARG A 36 -7.47 -11.55 -1.69
N ASN A 37 -6.16 -11.81 -1.59
CA ASN A 37 -5.42 -12.03 -0.35
C ASN A 37 -4.67 -10.78 0.16
N PHE A 38 -4.91 -9.61 -0.46
CA PHE A 38 -4.24 -8.35 -0.17
C PHE A 38 -2.71 -8.42 -0.26
N ASN A 39 -2.15 -9.39 -1.00
CA ASN A 39 -0.70 -9.54 -1.17
C ASN A 39 -0.12 -8.51 -2.15
N THR A 40 -0.92 -8.11 -3.14
CA THR A 40 -0.55 -7.08 -4.09
C THR A 40 -1.65 -6.03 -4.16
N GLY A 41 -1.29 -4.76 -4.12
CA GLY A 41 -2.17 -3.62 -4.35
C GLY A 41 -1.69 -2.80 -5.55
N TYR A 42 -2.61 -2.22 -6.29
CA TYR A 42 -2.34 -1.33 -7.42
C TYR A 42 -3.04 -0.01 -7.17
N PHE A 43 -2.29 1.08 -7.28
CA PHE A 43 -2.84 2.43 -7.15
C PHE A 43 -2.07 3.37 -8.06
N LYS A 44 -2.79 3.98 -9.03
CA LYS A 44 -2.18 4.69 -10.16
C LYS A 44 -1.19 3.75 -10.88
N ASP A 45 -0.01 4.25 -11.23
CA ASP A 45 1.08 3.48 -11.87
C ASP A 45 2.02 2.80 -10.85
N LEU A 46 1.60 2.65 -9.58
CA LEU A 46 2.40 2.04 -8.52
C LEU A 46 1.89 0.66 -8.13
N THR A 47 2.83 -0.25 -7.91
CA THR A 47 2.60 -1.62 -7.46
C THR A 47 3.10 -1.81 -6.04
N PHE A 48 2.23 -2.28 -5.17
CA PHE A 48 2.49 -2.47 -3.75
C PHE A 48 2.53 -3.95 -3.41
N LYS A 49 3.68 -4.47 -2.98
CA LYS A 49 3.82 -5.87 -2.55
C LYS A 49 3.87 -5.94 -1.02
N LYS A 50 3.04 -6.80 -0.43
CA LYS A 50 2.88 -6.90 1.02
C LYS A 50 4.19 -7.34 1.69
N ILE A 51 4.61 -6.60 2.72
CA ILE A 51 5.74 -6.94 3.60
C ILE A 51 5.21 -7.66 4.85
N LYS A 52 4.35 -6.99 5.62
CA LYS A 52 3.81 -7.50 6.89
C LYS A 52 2.41 -6.98 7.18
N GLY A 53 1.66 -7.72 7.99
CA GLY A 53 0.25 -7.44 8.23
C GLY A 53 -0.57 -7.64 6.95
N GLY A 54 -1.57 -6.77 6.74
CA GLY A 54 -2.44 -6.80 5.58
C GLY A 54 -3.81 -7.40 5.86
N GLY A 55 -4.65 -7.39 4.84
CA GLY A 55 -6.04 -7.79 4.94
C GLY A 55 -6.98 -6.59 4.93
N LYS A 56 -8.25 -6.84 5.31
CA LYS A 56 -9.36 -5.89 5.16
C LYS A 56 -9.14 -4.52 5.82
N PHE A 57 -8.25 -4.42 6.81
CA PHE A 57 -8.04 -3.20 7.62
C PHE A 57 -6.72 -2.49 7.34
N GLY A 58 -5.75 -3.15 6.71
CA GLY A 58 -4.48 -2.53 6.32
C GLY A 58 -3.24 -3.37 6.59
N GLY A 59 -2.13 -2.93 6.00
CA GLY A 59 -0.83 -3.61 6.04
C GLY A 59 0.31 -2.70 5.63
N ASN A 60 1.53 -3.21 5.76
CA ASN A 60 2.73 -2.57 5.23
C ASN A 60 3.12 -3.23 3.91
N TYR A 61 3.49 -2.40 2.95
CA TYR A 61 3.79 -2.79 1.58
C TYR A 61 5.09 -2.12 1.12
N ILE A 62 5.82 -2.76 0.22
CA ILE A 62 6.91 -2.15 -0.54
C ILE A 62 6.34 -1.70 -1.87
N CYS A 63 6.61 -0.46 -2.27
CA CYS A 63 6.36 0.01 -3.63
C CYS A 63 7.49 -0.49 -4.54
N ILE A 64 7.15 -1.27 -5.56
CA ILE A 64 8.15 -1.91 -6.44
C ILE A 64 8.93 -0.87 -7.24
N GLU A 65 8.27 0.20 -7.66
CA GLU A 65 8.84 1.23 -8.53
C GLU A 65 9.76 2.18 -7.76
N LEU A 66 9.53 2.37 -6.46
CA LEU A 66 10.25 3.35 -5.63
C LEU A 66 11.19 2.72 -4.60
N ASP A 67 11.14 1.39 -4.40
CA ASP A 67 11.85 0.66 -3.34
C ASP A 67 11.65 1.27 -1.95
N ASP A 68 10.43 1.79 -1.70
CA ASP A 68 10.05 2.45 -0.45
C ASP A 68 8.87 1.75 0.23
N GLU A 69 8.85 1.78 1.56
CA GLU A 69 7.79 1.21 2.37
C GLU A 69 6.60 2.16 2.49
N TYR A 70 5.41 1.57 2.50
CA TYR A 70 4.12 2.23 2.63
C TYR A 70 3.26 1.52 3.65
N ARG A 71 2.48 2.28 4.43
CA ARG A 71 1.33 1.80 5.19
C ARG A 71 0.09 2.05 4.34
N ILE A 72 -0.61 0.98 3.97
CA ILE A 72 -1.90 1.09 3.29
C ILE A 72 -2.97 0.55 4.22
N SER A 73 -3.96 1.38 4.58
CA SER A 73 -5.03 1.01 5.50
C SER A 73 -6.38 1.45 4.99
N LYS A 74 -7.43 0.70 5.32
CA LYS A 74 -8.79 1.03 4.92
C LYS A 74 -9.17 2.43 5.44
N TYR A 75 -9.83 3.23 4.60
CA TYR A 75 -10.48 4.49 4.99
C TYR A 75 -11.74 4.24 5.82
#